data_AF-A0A7V7X0D0-F1
#
_entry.id   AF-A0A7V7X0D0-F1
#
_cell.length_a   1.000
_cell.length_b   1.000
_cell.length_c   1.000
_cell.angle_alpha   90.00
_cell.angle_beta   90.00
_cell.angle_gamma   90.00
#
_symmetry.space_group_name_H-M   'P 1'
#
loop_
_entity.id
_entity.type
_entity.pdbx_description
1 polymer ?
#
loop_
_entity_poly.entity_id
_entity_poly.type
_entity_poly.pdbx_seq_one_letter_code
_entity_poly.pdbx_strand_id
1 'polypeptide(L)'
;MIEGKRKILVTNIEPIDGDREMIVDLGALRILEAILAQGSFAKAALSLNRTQAAISYQVRKLEEQLGVVIFDRNSYRAQLTPAGLLILQEGRQLLHHSERIHSIAHKLKQGWEPYLQIVVDGAIPMEPVMRALKAMVERDAPTRVQLKIEFLHGVQACFESDGAAMMIARDIEDDPFYRVTLLPELAFLLCVSSDHPLAARCAVSSTELREHVKITIKGSHIRIDNSERLAATDGVRALYLSDFETKKRAILRGIGYGWLPIYLIADELRDGRLRPVDCVNGNRDGYRPKFVTRLNREPGQAEQLLEREMLANFAAFLGDDVAPRRGAASVGAASLASEPPARRRDGSSPARAAQRQGSTAPQV
;
A
#
# COMPACT_ATOMS: atom_id res chain seq x y z
N MET A 1 -35.22 -16.81 -19.75
CA MET A 1 -34.80 -15.65 -20.57
C MET A 1 -33.39 -15.27 -20.16
N ILE A 2 -32.47 -15.34 -21.14
CA ILE A 2 -31.14 -14.73 -21.23
C ILE A 2 -30.04 -15.33 -20.35
N GLU A 3 -29.34 -16.30 -20.94
CA GLU A 3 -28.04 -16.84 -20.52
C GLU A 3 -26.95 -16.09 -21.30
N GLY A 4 -26.24 -15.16 -20.63
CA GLY A 4 -25.26 -14.27 -21.25
C GLY A 4 -23.83 -14.80 -21.17
N LYS A 5 -23.47 -15.79 -22.00
CA LYS A 5 -22.06 -16.18 -22.20
C LYS A 5 -21.33 -15.09 -23.00
N ARG A 6 -20.50 -14.28 -22.33
CA ARG A 6 -19.54 -13.39 -23.01
C ARG A 6 -18.48 -14.26 -23.69
N LYS A 7 -18.62 -14.44 -25.01
CA LYS A 7 -17.53 -14.91 -25.89
C LYS A 7 -16.39 -13.91 -25.78
N ILE A 8 -15.25 -14.37 -25.25
CA ILE A 8 -13.97 -13.68 -25.43
C ILE A 8 -13.72 -13.74 -26.94
N LEU A 9 -13.74 -12.58 -27.60
CA LEU A 9 -13.22 -12.43 -28.95
C LEU A 9 -11.72 -12.68 -28.86
N VAL A 10 -11.32 -13.94 -29.00
CA VAL A 10 -9.97 -14.28 -29.44
C VAL A 10 -9.90 -13.70 -30.83
N THR A 11 -9.23 -12.56 -30.97
CA THR A 11 -8.88 -12.01 -32.27
C THR A 11 -8.10 -13.11 -32.97
N ASN A 12 -8.69 -13.71 -34.00
CA ASN A 12 -8.00 -14.63 -34.89
C ASN A 12 -6.74 -13.91 -35.34
N ILE A 13 -5.59 -14.37 -34.85
CA ILE A 13 -4.31 -14.05 -35.47
C ILE A 13 -4.36 -14.79 -36.80
N GLU A 14 -4.60 -14.07 -37.88
CA GLU A 14 -4.47 -14.64 -39.22
C GLU A 14 -3.09 -15.29 -39.33
N PRO A 15 -3.00 -16.51 -39.90
CA PRO A 15 -1.74 -17.21 -40.01
C PRO A 15 -0.79 -16.37 -40.86
N ILE A 16 0.28 -15.89 -40.22
CA ILE A 16 1.40 -15.24 -40.90
C ILE A 16 1.95 -16.28 -41.89
N ASP A 17 2.01 -15.91 -43.17
CA ASP A 17 2.38 -16.77 -44.30
C ASP A 17 3.49 -17.79 -43.98
N GLY A 18 3.28 -19.01 -44.48
CA GLY A 18 4.08 -20.20 -44.19
C GLY A 18 5.59 -20.06 -44.38
N ASP A 19 6.33 -20.81 -43.58
CA ASP A 19 7.77 -21.10 -43.74
C ASP A 19 8.78 -19.97 -43.51
N ARG A 20 8.50 -19.00 -42.63
CA ARG A 20 9.61 -18.30 -41.93
C ARG A 20 10.15 -19.16 -40.81
N GLU A 21 11.10 -20.05 -41.16
CA GLU A 21 12.08 -20.60 -40.23
C GLU A 21 12.61 -19.44 -39.35
N MET A 22 12.74 -19.64 -38.04
CA MET A 22 13.18 -18.58 -37.11
C MET A 22 14.46 -17.91 -37.65
N ILE A 23 14.33 -16.67 -38.14
CA ILE A 23 15.36 -16.02 -38.95
C ILE A 23 16.60 -15.70 -38.10
N VAL A 24 16.45 -15.55 -36.78
CA VAL A 24 17.51 -15.12 -35.87
C VAL A 24 17.69 -16.12 -34.73
N ASP A 25 18.85 -16.80 -34.73
CA ASP A 25 19.30 -17.67 -33.63
C ASP A 25 20.01 -16.86 -32.54
N LEU A 26 19.67 -17.11 -31.27
CA LEU A 26 20.35 -16.51 -30.11
C LEU A 26 21.86 -16.84 -30.09
N GLY A 27 22.25 -18.01 -30.62
CA GLY A 27 23.65 -18.37 -30.81
C GLY A 27 24.39 -17.41 -31.73
N ALA A 28 23.77 -17.05 -32.85
CA ALA A 28 24.32 -16.08 -33.80
C ALA A 28 24.44 -14.68 -33.16
N LEU A 29 23.46 -14.24 -32.36
CA LEU A 29 23.53 -12.96 -31.64
C LEU A 29 24.69 -12.92 -30.62
N ARG A 30 24.91 -14.00 -29.87
CA ARG A 30 26.06 -14.13 -28.97
C ARG A 30 27.40 -14.06 -29.71
N ILE A 31 27.45 -14.60 -30.92
CA ILE A 31 28.63 -14.49 -31.79
C ILE A 31 28.87 -13.03 -32.19
N LEU A 32 27.84 -12.29 -32.59
CA LEU A 32 27.99 -10.87 -32.94
C LEU A 32 28.56 -10.07 -31.76
N GLU A 33 28.03 -10.30 -30.55
CA GLU A 33 28.55 -9.67 -29.33
C GLU A 33 30.01 -10.04 -29.04
N ALA A 34 30.36 -11.32 -29.15
CA ALA A 34 31.72 -11.78 -28.91
C ALA A 34 32.71 -11.20 -29.92
N ILE A 35 32.34 -11.10 -31.20
CA ILE A 35 33.17 -10.48 -32.24
C ILE A 35 33.38 -9.00 -31.93
N LEU A 36 32.32 -8.26 -31.57
CA LEU A 36 32.43 -6.84 -31.22
C LEU A 36 33.31 -6.63 -29.98
N ALA A 37 33.09 -7.43 -28.93
CA ALA A 37 33.84 -7.32 -27.67
C ALA A 37 35.34 -7.63 -27.85
N GLN A 38 35.67 -8.61 -28.70
CA GLN A 38 37.06 -9.03 -28.92
C GLN A 38 37.74 -8.30 -30.08
N GLY A 39 36.98 -7.59 -30.92
CA GLY A 39 37.45 -6.88 -32.13
C GLY A 39 37.99 -7.78 -33.24
N SER A 40 37.82 -9.10 -33.13
CA SER A 40 38.37 -10.10 -34.05
C SER A 40 37.57 -11.39 -34.04
N PHE A 41 37.29 -11.93 -35.23
CA PHE A 41 36.64 -13.23 -35.42
C PHE A 41 37.43 -14.38 -34.78
N ALA A 42 38.76 -14.37 -34.91
CA ALA A 42 39.61 -15.42 -34.33
C ALA A 42 39.60 -15.38 -32.80
N LYS A 43 39.67 -14.19 -32.20
CA LYS A 43 39.59 -14.03 -30.74
C LYS A 43 38.21 -14.39 -30.19
N ALA A 44 37.15 -14.02 -30.90
CA ALA A 44 35.78 -14.42 -30.54
C ALA A 44 35.61 -15.95 -30.58
N ALA A 45 36.17 -16.61 -31.60
CA ALA A 45 36.15 -18.06 -31.73
C ALA A 45 36.81 -18.77 -30.53
N LEU A 46 37.98 -18.28 -30.12
CA LEU A 46 38.65 -18.76 -28.90
C LEU A 46 37.77 -18.54 -27.66
N SER A 47 37.16 -17.37 -27.49
CA SER A 47 36.32 -17.07 -26.31
C SER A 47 35.06 -17.93 -26.21
N LEU A 48 34.52 -18.37 -27.36
CA LEU A 48 33.30 -19.18 -27.44
C LEU A 48 33.59 -20.69 -27.57
N ASN A 49 34.85 -21.12 -27.51
CA ASN A 49 35.27 -22.52 -27.78
C ASN A 49 34.73 -23.05 -29.12
N ARG A 50 34.84 -22.23 -30.18
CA ARG A 50 34.45 -22.56 -31.56
C ARG A 50 35.63 -22.34 -32.51
N THR A 51 35.56 -22.89 -33.71
CA THR A 51 36.53 -22.58 -34.78
C THR A 51 36.17 -21.25 -35.44
N GLN A 52 37.16 -20.53 -35.95
CA GLN A 52 36.93 -19.29 -36.69
C GLN A 52 36.04 -19.53 -37.92
N ALA A 53 36.23 -20.65 -38.63
CA ALA A 53 35.41 -21.01 -39.79
C ALA A 53 33.92 -21.19 -39.42
N ALA A 54 33.62 -21.79 -38.26
CA ALA A 54 32.25 -21.95 -37.79
C ALA A 54 31.59 -20.60 -37.46
N ILE A 55 32.31 -19.70 -36.78
CA ILE A 55 31.82 -18.35 -36.50
C ILE A 55 31.58 -17.57 -37.79
N SER A 56 32.54 -17.54 -38.72
CA SER A 56 32.39 -16.86 -40.01
C SER A 56 31.24 -17.43 -40.85
N TYR A 57 30.97 -18.73 -40.74
CA TYR A 57 29.81 -19.34 -41.38
C TYR A 57 28.49 -18.87 -40.76
N GLN A 58 28.37 -18.86 -39.42
CA GLN A 58 27.15 -18.41 -38.75
C GLN A 58 26.84 -16.92 -38.99
N VAL A 59 27.86 -16.06 -39.01
CA VAL A 59 27.67 -14.64 -39.37
C VAL A 59 27.19 -14.49 -40.80
N ARG A 60 27.81 -15.18 -41.77
CA ARG A 60 27.36 -15.13 -43.18
C ARG A 60 25.94 -15.65 -43.35
N LYS A 61 25.61 -16.77 -42.69
CA LYS A 61 24.24 -17.31 -42.71
C LYS A 61 23.24 -16.28 -42.17
N LEU A 62 23.57 -15.59 -41.08
CA LEU A 62 22.71 -14.53 -40.52
C LEU A 62 22.58 -13.34 -41.48
N GLU A 63 23.67 -12.89 -42.10
CA GLU A 63 23.66 -11.83 -43.12
C GLU A 63 22.77 -12.20 -44.32
N GLU A 64 22.88 -13.44 -44.81
CA GLU A 64 22.07 -13.99 -45.91
C GLU A 64 20.58 -14.07 -45.54
N GLN A 65 20.27 -14.56 -44.34
CA GLN A 65 18.90 -14.68 -43.83
C GLN A 65 18.23 -13.32 -43.62
N LEU A 66 18.99 -12.31 -43.18
CA LEU A 66 18.49 -10.95 -42.97
C LEU A 66 18.57 -10.06 -44.22
N GLY A 67 19.31 -10.50 -45.25
CA GLY A 67 19.53 -9.73 -46.48
C GLY A 67 20.38 -8.47 -46.26
N VAL A 68 21.20 -8.42 -45.22
CA VAL A 68 22.01 -7.24 -44.85
C VAL A 68 23.40 -7.63 -44.39
N VAL A 69 24.38 -6.77 -44.70
CA VAL A 69 25.76 -6.95 -44.25
C VAL A 69 25.92 -6.35 -42.86
N ILE A 70 26.36 -7.17 -41.90
CA ILE A 70 26.47 -6.81 -40.48
C ILE A 70 27.88 -6.30 -40.16
N PHE A 71 28.91 -6.88 -40.77
CA PHE A 71 30.31 -6.45 -40.58
C PHE A 71 30.92 -5.84 -41.85
N ASP A 72 31.69 -4.76 -41.67
CA ASP A 72 32.51 -4.19 -42.73
C ASP A 72 33.70 -5.10 -43.04
N ARG A 73 33.77 -5.56 -44.30
CA ARG A 73 34.81 -6.47 -44.79
C ARG A 73 36.10 -5.76 -45.20
N ASN A 74 36.07 -4.43 -45.33
CA ASN A 74 37.22 -3.61 -45.74
C ASN A 74 38.06 -3.13 -44.56
N SER A 75 37.61 -3.36 -43.33
CA SER A 75 38.33 -2.96 -42.12
C SER A 75 39.29 -4.05 -41.66
N TYR A 76 40.50 -3.64 -41.26
CA TYR A 76 41.50 -4.54 -40.64
C TYR A 76 40.99 -5.13 -39.31
N ARG A 77 40.00 -4.48 -38.68
CA ARG A 77 39.32 -4.96 -37.47
C ARG A 77 37.88 -5.32 -37.77
N ALA A 78 37.29 -6.23 -36.99
CA ALA A 78 35.87 -6.53 -37.11
C ALA A 78 35.03 -5.33 -36.63
N GLN A 79 34.52 -4.53 -37.57
CA GLN A 79 33.67 -3.37 -37.30
C GLN A 79 32.27 -3.62 -37.83
N LEU A 80 31.25 -3.22 -37.05
CA LEU A 80 29.86 -3.32 -37.46
C LEU A 80 29.53 -2.22 -38.48
N THR A 81 28.69 -2.53 -39.45
CA THR A 81 28.02 -1.55 -40.29
C THR A 81 26.95 -0.79 -39.48
N PRO A 82 26.42 0.35 -39.96
CA PRO A 82 25.27 1.00 -39.31
C PRO A 82 24.07 0.06 -39.12
N ALA A 83 23.79 -0.81 -40.10
CA ALA A 83 22.75 -1.83 -40.00
C ALA A 83 23.10 -2.90 -38.95
N GLY A 84 24.36 -3.36 -38.91
CA GLY A 84 24.85 -4.32 -37.94
C GLY A 84 24.77 -3.81 -36.49
N LEU A 85 24.99 -2.51 -36.27
CA LEU A 85 24.81 -1.87 -34.96
C LEU A 85 23.35 -1.95 -34.48
N LEU A 86 22.39 -1.59 -35.34
CA LEU A 86 20.96 -1.66 -35.02
C LEU A 86 20.53 -3.10 -34.74
N ILE A 87 20.95 -4.06 -35.57
CA ILE A 87 20.65 -5.48 -35.37
C ILE A 87 21.20 -5.98 -34.05
N LEU A 88 22.42 -5.59 -33.69
CA LEU A 88 23.01 -6.00 -32.41
C LEU A 88 22.28 -5.40 -31.21
N GLN A 89 21.79 -4.15 -31.31
CA GLN A 89 20.98 -3.53 -30.25
C GLN A 89 19.67 -4.28 -30.01
N GLU A 90 18.95 -4.64 -31.07
CA GLU A 90 17.74 -5.46 -30.97
C GLU A 90 18.07 -6.88 -30.47
N GLY A 91 19.16 -7.46 -30.96
CA GLY A 91 19.66 -8.76 -30.53
C GLY A 91 19.99 -8.83 -29.04
N ARG A 92 20.55 -7.75 -28.47
CA ARG A 92 20.80 -7.63 -27.03
C ARG A 92 19.51 -7.70 -26.21
N GLN A 93 18.43 -7.09 -26.68
CA GLN A 93 17.14 -7.18 -26.00
C GLN A 93 16.62 -8.62 -26.00
N LEU A 94 16.76 -9.34 -27.11
CA LEU A 94 16.39 -10.77 -27.19
C LEU A 94 17.22 -11.64 -26.25
N LEU A 95 18.53 -11.42 -26.18
CA LEU A 95 19.41 -12.13 -25.25
C LEU A 95 19.01 -11.86 -23.79
N HIS A 96 18.75 -10.59 -23.45
CA HIS A 96 18.28 -10.21 -22.12
C HIS A 96 16.92 -10.86 -21.76
N HIS A 97 15.98 -10.90 -22.71
CA HIS A 97 14.70 -11.59 -22.51
C HIS A 97 14.87 -13.10 -22.31
N SER A 98 15.79 -13.74 -23.05
CA SER A 98 16.13 -15.15 -22.86
C SER A 98 16.68 -15.42 -21.45
N GLU A 99 17.60 -14.60 -20.97
CA GLU A 99 18.13 -14.70 -19.60
C GLU A 99 17.04 -14.48 -18.54
N ARG A 100 16.15 -13.51 -18.77
CA ARG A 100 15.01 -13.24 -17.88
C ARG A 100 14.07 -14.44 -17.79
N ILE A 101 13.81 -15.15 -18.90
CA ILE A 101 12.99 -16.38 -18.89
C ILE A 101 13.65 -17.45 -18.00
N HIS A 102 14.96 -17.66 -18.14
CA HIS A 102 15.70 -18.60 -17.28
C HIS A 102 15.63 -18.21 -15.79
N SER A 103 15.80 -16.91 -15.48
CA SER A 103 15.70 -16.40 -14.12
C SER A 103 14.31 -16.62 -13.51
N ILE A 104 13.24 -16.32 -14.26
CA ILE A 104 11.86 -16.55 -13.82
C ILE A 104 11.63 -18.04 -13.59
N ALA A 105 12.00 -18.91 -14.53
CA ALA A 105 11.85 -20.36 -14.38
C ALA A 105 12.58 -20.89 -13.13
N HIS A 106 13.78 -20.38 -12.85
CA HIS A 106 14.52 -20.73 -11.64
C HIS A 106 13.79 -20.31 -10.37
N LYS A 107 13.27 -19.06 -10.32
CA LYS A 107 12.52 -18.57 -9.15
C LYS A 107 11.18 -19.30 -8.97
N LEU A 108 10.45 -19.61 -10.03
CA LEU A 108 9.24 -20.43 -9.94
C LEU A 108 9.54 -21.83 -9.39
N LYS A 109 10.67 -22.44 -9.80
CA LYS A 109 11.14 -23.71 -9.23
C LYS A 109 11.48 -23.61 -7.73
N GLN A 110 11.89 -22.44 -7.26
CA GLN A 110 12.13 -22.19 -5.83
C GLN A 110 10.82 -22.02 -5.03
N GLY A 111 9.65 -21.98 -5.68
CA GLY A 111 8.36 -21.87 -5.01
C GLY A 111 7.80 -20.45 -4.95
N TRP A 112 8.30 -19.53 -5.77
CA TRP A 112 7.66 -18.23 -5.98
C TRP A 112 6.37 -18.39 -6.79
N GLU A 113 5.30 -17.79 -6.34
CA GLU A 113 4.03 -17.76 -7.04
C GLU A 113 4.09 -16.74 -8.20
N PRO A 114 3.49 -17.02 -9.36
CA PRO A 114 3.45 -16.05 -10.46
C PRO A 114 2.46 -14.91 -10.20
N TYR A 115 1.44 -15.17 -9.38
CA TYR A 115 0.37 -14.22 -9.08
C TYR A 115 -0.10 -14.36 -7.64
N LEU A 116 -0.28 -13.23 -6.96
CA LEU A 116 -0.95 -13.16 -5.66
C LEU A 116 -1.97 -12.02 -5.68
N GLN A 117 -3.12 -12.27 -5.07
CA GLN A 117 -4.11 -11.24 -4.80
C GLN A 117 -4.28 -11.05 -3.30
N ILE A 118 -4.45 -9.82 -2.86
CA ILE A 118 -4.61 -9.43 -1.46
C ILE A 118 -5.86 -8.56 -1.37
N VAL A 119 -6.73 -8.80 -0.40
CA VAL A 119 -7.92 -7.96 -0.16
C VAL A 119 -7.78 -7.27 1.18
N VAL A 120 -7.91 -5.95 1.22
CA VAL A 120 -7.78 -5.18 2.46
C VAL A 120 -9.04 -4.35 2.67
N ASP A 121 -9.59 -4.39 3.87
CA ASP A 121 -10.67 -3.51 4.28
C ASP A 121 -10.18 -2.05 4.25
N GLY A 122 -10.90 -1.17 3.58
CA GLY A 122 -10.54 0.24 3.48
C GLY A 122 -10.53 0.99 4.81
N ALA A 123 -11.05 0.40 5.89
CA ALA A 123 -10.88 0.88 7.26
C ALA A 123 -9.47 0.65 7.82
N ILE A 124 -8.61 -0.15 7.19
CA ILE A 124 -7.31 -0.56 7.72
C ILE A 124 -6.20 0.35 7.18
N PRO A 125 -5.21 0.75 8.02
CA PRO A 125 -4.11 1.59 7.59
C PRO A 125 -3.30 0.90 6.49
N MET A 126 -3.10 1.61 5.38
CA MET A 126 -2.42 1.08 4.20
C MET A 126 -0.89 1.11 4.31
N GLU A 127 -0.33 1.93 5.21
CA GLU A 127 1.12 2.09 5.35
C GLU A 127 1.86 0.77 5.69
N PRO A 128 1.40 -0.06 6.65
CA PRO A 128 1.99 -1.39 6.88
C PRO A 128 1.98 -2.31 5.64
N VAL A 129 0.90 -2.25 4.85
CA VAL A 129 0.74 -3.03 3.61
C VAL A 129 1.73 -2.54 2.55
N MET A 130 1.86 -1.22 2.37
CA MET A 130 2.81 -0.62 1.41
C MET A 130 4.26 -0.95 1.77
N ARG A 131 4.63 -0.94 3.05
CA ARG A 131 5.97 -1.36 3.49
C ARG A 131 6.25 -2.83 3.17
N ALA A 132 5.26 -3.71 3.32
CA ALA A 132 5.40 -5.12 2.95
C ALA A 132 5.53 -5.32 1.43
N LEU A 133 4.74 -4.59 0.62
CA LEU A 133 4.85 -4.61 -0.84
C LEU A 133 6.21 -4.07 -1.32
N LYS A 134 6.73 -3.01 -0.68
CA LYS A 134 8.09 -2.50 -0.96
C LYS A 134 9.15 -3.57 -0.70
N ALA A 135 9.06 -4.30 0.40
CA ALA A 135 9.99 -5.38 0.72
C ALA A 135 9.98 -6.52 -0.34
N MET A 136 8.83 -6.79 -0.98
CA MET A 136 8.79 -7.72 -2.13
C MET A 136 9.56 -7.21 -3.33
N VAL A 137 9.36 -5.93 -3.68
CA VAL A 137 10.04 -5.31 -4.82
C VAL A 137 11.56 -5.29 -4.60
N GLU A 138 12.00 -4.99 -3.38
CA GLU A 138 13.42 -4.99 -3.00
C GLU A 138 14.06 -6.39 -3.05
N ARG A 139 13.26 -7.45 -2.97
CA ARG A 139 13.73 -8.84 -3.14
C ARG A 139 13.66 -9.35 -4.58
N ASP A 140 13.31 -8.49 -5.54
CA ASP A 140 13.14 -8.86 -6.95
C ASP A 140 12.21 -10.07 -7.12
N ALA A 141 11.09 -10.07 -6.37
CA ALA A 141 10.07 -11.10 -6.47
C ALA A 141 9.50 -11.16 -7.90
N PRO A 142 9.43 -12.34 -8.56
CA PRO A 142 8.87 -12.47 -9.90
C PRO A 142 7.32 -12.46 -9.89
N THR A 143 6.71 -12.25 -8.74
CA THR A 143 5.29 -12.39 -8.48
C THR A 143 4.53 -11.11 -8.85
N ARG A 144 3.49 -11.25 -9.68
CA ARG A 144 2.54 -10.16 -9.92
C ARG A 144 1.57 -10.07 -8.75
N VAL A 145 1.55 -8.95 -8.05
CA VAL A 145 0.63 -8.73 -6.91
C VAL A 145 -0.53 -7.83 -7.32
N GLN A 146 -1.75 -8.23 -7.00
CA GLN A 146 -2.94 -7.39 -7.07
C GLN A 146 -3.44 -7.10 -5.65
N LEU A 147 -3.48 -5.82 -5.28
CA LEU A 147 -4.13 -5.36 -4.05
C LEU A 147 -5.53 -4.84 -4.40
N LYS A 148 -6.56 -5.35 -3.72
CA LYS A 148 -7.93 -4.86 -3.79
C LYS A 148 -8.33 -4.25 -2.45
N ILE A 149 -8.99 -3.11 -2.52
CA ILE A 149 -9.58 -2.46 -1.35
C ILE A 149 -11.08 -2.68 -1.44
N GLU A 150 -11.65 -3.28 -0.41
CA GLU A 150 -13.09 -3.50 -0.28
C GLU A 150 -13.57 -3.02 1.08
N PHE A 151 -14.88 -3.03 1.30
CA PHE A 151 -15.49 -2.54 2.54
C PHE A 151 -16.54 -3.52 3.04
N LEU A 152 -16.68 -3.61 4.37
CA LEU A 152 -17.70 -4.44 5.02
C LEU A 152 -17.61 -5.90 4.52
N HIS A 153 -18.76 -6.53 4.28
CA HIS A 153 -18.86 -7.90 3.77
C HIS A 153 -18.21 -8.11 2.38
N GLY A 154 -17.93 -7.03 1.64
CA GLY A 154 -17.24 -7.11 0.35
C GLY A 154 -15.82 -7.66 0.45
N VAL A 155 -15.15 -7.47 1.60
CA VAL A 155 -13.78 -7.95 1.83
C VAL A 155 -13.73 -9.47 1.80
N GLN A 156 -14.57 -10.13 2.60
CA GLN A 156 -14.66 -11.59 2.63
C GLN A 156 -15.21 -12.16 1.32
N ALA A 157 -16.25 -11.55 0.75
CA ALA A 157 -16.82 -11.98 -0.52
C ALA A 157 -15.77 -11.98 -1.65
N CYS A 158 -14.97 -10.91 -1.77
CA CYS A 158 -13.89 -10.82 -2.75
C CYS A 158 -12.75 -11.80 -2.45
N PHE A 159 -12.39 -11.97 -1.17
CA PHE A 159 -11.39 -12.93 -0.75
C PHE A 159 -11.76 -14.36 -1.19
N GLU A 160 -13.02 -14.74 -1.05
CA GLU A 160 -13.57 -16.04 -1.44
C GLU A 160 -13.72 -16.18 -2.97
N SER A 161 -14.39 -15.23 -3.62
CA SER A 161 -14.76 -15.33 -5.05
C SER A 161 -13.56 -15.28 -5.99
N ASP A 162 -12.54 -14.48 -5.63
CA ASP A 162 -11.42 -14.21 -6.52
C ASP A 162 -10.21 -15.12 -6.21
N GLY A 163 -10.33 -15.99 -5.21
CA GLY A 163 -9.23 -16.84 -4.77
C GLY A 163 -8.03 -16.05 -4.27
N ALA A 164 -8.28 -14.95 -3.54
CA ALA A 164 -7.20 -14.13 -3.00
C ALA A 164 -6.31 -14.93 -2.03
N ALA A 165 -5.06 -14.54 -1.89
CA ALA A 165 -4.13 -15.27 -1.03
C ALA A 165 -4.36 -14.99 0.45
N MET A 166 -4.58 -13.71 0.75
CA MET A 166 -4.78 -13.20 2.10
C MET A 166 -5.81 -12.09 2.08
N MET A 167 -6.50 -11.91 3.21
CA MET A 167 -7.30 -10.72 3.46
C MET A 167 -6.97 -10.10 4.81
N ILE A 168 -7.18 -8.80 4.92
CA ILE A 168 -7.19 -8.09 6.20
C ILE A 168 -8.56 -7.43 6.33
N ALA A 169 -9.32 -7.84 7.34
CA ALA A 169 -10.72 -7.46 7.50
C ALA A 169 -11.00 -6.98 8.92
N ARG A 170 -11.95 -6.06 9.08
CA ARG A 170 -12.48 -5.70 10.40
C ARG A 170 -13.27 -6.87 10.99
N ASP A 171 -14.29 -7.31 10.25
CA ASP A 171 -15.22 -8.36 10.64
C ASP A 171 -15.28 -9.41 9.54
N ILE A 172 -15.38 -10.69 9.92
CA ILE A 172 -15.52 -11.83 9.02
C ILE A 172 -16.44 -12.86 9.69
N GLU A 173 -17.15 -13.63 8.88
CA GLU A 173 -17.78 -14.87 9.29
C GLU A 173 -16.70 -15.96 9.46
N ASP A 174 -16.86 -16.79 10.50
CA ASP A 174 -15.89 -17.85 10.79
C ASP A 174 -15.97 -18.96 9.73
N ASP A 175 -14.81 -19.41 9.26
CA ASP A 175 -14.67 -20.54 8.34
C ASP A 175 -13.53 -21.46 8.84
N PRO A 176 -13.74 -22.79 8.90
CA PRO A 176 -12.75 -23.74 9.42
C PRO A 176 -11.45 -23.81 8.61
N PHE A 177 -11.45 -23.32 7.36
CA PHE A 177 -10.28 -23.24 6.49
C PHE A 177 -9.53 -21.92 6.60
N TYR A 178 -9.94 -21.02 7.52
CA TYR A 178 -9.24 -19.76 7.77
C TYR A 178 -8.19 -19.91 8.86
N ARG A 179 -6.98 -19.44 8.56
CA ARG A 179 -5.96 -19.13 9.56
C ARG A 179 -6.08 -17.65 9.90
N VAL A 180 -6.51 -17.35 11.12
CA VAL A 180 -6.78 -15.99 11.58
C VAL A 180 -5.70 -15.55 12.57
N THR A 181 -5.07 -14.41 12.30
CA THR A 181 -4.16 -13.71 13.22
C THR A 181 -4.75 -12.34 13.57
N LEU A 182 -4.90 -12.05 14.87
CA LEU A 182 -5.40 -10.76 15.32
C LEU A 182 -4.30 -9.70 15.24
N LEU A 183 -4.58 -8.61 14.54
CA LEU A 183 -3.72 -7.43 14.48
C LEU A 183 -3.92 -6.53 15.71
N PRO A 184 -3.07 -5.50 15.92
CA PRO A 184 -3.27 -4.51 16.96
C PRO A 184 -4.64 -3.84 16.85
N GLU A 185 -5.15 -3.40 18.00
CA GLU A 185 -6.43 -2.71 18.08
C GLU A 185 -6.37 -1.37 17.32
N LEU A 186 -7.44 -1.08 16.58
CA LEU A 186 -7.71 0.19 15.93
C LEU A 186 -9.03 0.71 16.47
N ALA A 187 -9.27 2.01 16.33
CA ALA A 187 -10.55 2.58 16.72
C ALA A 187 -11.12 3.55 15.67
N PHE A 188 -12.44 3.60 15.65
CA PHE A 188 -13.22 4.65 15.01
C PHE A 188 -13.60 5.72 16.02
N LEU A 189 -13.74 6.96 15.53
CA LEU A 189 -14.26 8.08 16.29
C LEU A 189 -15.40 8.74 15.51
N LEU A 190 -16.51 9.00 16.20
CA LEU A 190 -17.64 9.74 15.65
C LEU A 190 -17.31 11.23 15.63
N CYS A 191 -17.19 11.79 14.42
CA CYS A 191 -16.69 13.15 14.24
C CYS A 191 -17.63 14.01 13.40
N VAL A 192 -17.46 15.32 13.60
CA VAL A 192 -18.02 16.40 12.78
C VAL A 192 -16.94 17.45 12.52
N SER A 193 -17.15 18.33 11.53
CA SER A 193 -16.31 19.53 11.40
C SER A 193 -16.48 20.47 12.59
N SER A 194 -15.46 21.30 12.81
CA SER A 194 -15.44 22.28 13.91
C SER A 194 -16.57 23.31 13.89
N ASP A 195 -17.15 23.58 12.72
CA ASP A 195 -18.25 24.52 12.47
C ASP A 195 -19.64 23.84 12.48
N HIS A 196 -19.72 22.52 12.61
CA HIS A 196 -20.97 21.79 12.61
C HIS A 196 -21.77 22.01 13.92
N PRO A 197 -23.11 22.12 13.90
CA PRO A 197 -23.92 22.38 15.10
C PRO A 197 -23.71 21.37 16.25
N LEU A 198 -23.48 20.10 15.93
CA LEU A 198 -23.20 19.05 16.92
C LEU A 198 -21.85 19.24 17.65
N ALA A 199 -20.93 20.03 17.11
CA ALA A 199 -19.60 20.22 17.69
C ALA A 199 -19.60 21.05 18.99
N ALA A 200 -20.71 21.74 19.28
CA ALA A 200 -20.92 22.53 20.49
C ALA A 200 -21.91 21.88 21.47
N ARG A 201 -22.40 20.67 21.16
CA ARG A 201 -23.38 19.94 21.98
C ARG A 201 -22.67 18.93 22.88
N CYS A 202 -23.28 18.65 24.03
CA CYS A 202 -22.87 17.60 24.95
C CYS A 202 -24.01 16.58 25.10
N ALA A 203 -23.66 15.33 25.40
CA ALA A 203 -24.63 14.25 25.59
C ALA A 203 -25.68 14.14 24.46
N VAL A 204 -25.24 14.21 23.21
CA VAL A 204 -26.08 14.12 22.01
C VAL A 204 -26.76 12.75 21.96
N SER A 205 -28.09 12.77 21.86
CA SER A 205 -28.93 11.59 21.76
C SER A 205 -28.96 11.00 20.33
N SER A 206 -29.39 9.75 20.19
CA SER A 206 -29.59 9.14 18.87
C SER A 206 -30.67 9.86 18.05
N THR A 207 -31.66 10.47 18.70
CA THR A 207 -32.70 11.25 18.03
C THR A 207 -32.15 12.54 17.44
N GLU A 208 -31.32 13.28 18.17
CA GLU A 208 -30.66 14.49 17.65
C GLU A 208 -29.71 14.16 16.50
N LEU A 209 -28.98 13.04 16.56
CA LEU A 209 -28.14 12.61 15.44
C LEU A 209 -28.95 12.40 14.16
N ARG A 210 -30.19 11.88 14.25
CA ARG A 210 -31.06 11.65 13.08
C ARG A 210 -31.49 12.94 12.37
N GLU A 211 -31.45 14.07 13.06
CA GLU A 211 -31.73 15.38 12.46
C GLU A 211 -30.61 15.83 11.51
N HIS A 212 -29.41 15.27 11.64
CA HIS A 212 -28.25 15.57 10.81
C HIS A 212 -28.00 14.49 9.75
N VAL A 213 -27.24 14.85 8.70
CA VAL A 213 -26.89 13.90 7.65
C VAL A 213 -25.80 12.95 8.16
N LYS A 214 -26.08 11.65 8.15
CA LYS A 214 -25.08 10.61 8.42
C LYS A 214 -24.29 10.32 7.15
N ILE A 215 -22.99 10.48 7.20
CA ILE A 215 -22.10 10.10 6.10
C ILE A 215 -21.61 8.67 6.36
N THR A 216 -21.81 7.79 5.39
CA THR A 216 -21.45 6.38 5.48
C THR A 216 -20.80 5.87 4.19
N ILE A 217 -20.18 4.70 4.25
CA ILE A 217 -19.58 4.05 3.08
C ILE A 217 -20.50 2.92 2.63
N LYS A 218 -20.62 2.75 1.32
CA LYS A 218 -21.26 1.61 0.70
C LYS A 218 -20.22 0.81 -0.08
N GLY A 219 -20.09 -0.49 0.23
CA GLY A 219 -19.20 -1.39 -0.49
C GLY A 219 -19.71 -1.71 -1.90
N SER A 220 -18.82 -2.19 -2.77
CA SER A 220 -19.14 -2.56 -4.16
C SER A 220 -19.95 -3.86 -4.28
N HIS A 221 -19.97 -4.68 -3.22
CA HIS A 221 -20.64 -5.99 -3.21
C HIS A 221 -22.12 -5.87 -2.81
N ILE A 222 -22.99 -6.29 -3.73
CA ILE A 222 -24.47 -6.12 -3.68
C ILE A 222 -25.18 -7.15 -2.78
N ARG A 223 -24.47 -8.17 -2.26
CA ARG A 223 -25.06 -9.19 -1.39
C ARG A 223 -25.18 -8.67 0.04
N ILE A 224 -26.37 -8.09 0.30
CA ILE A 224 -26.99 -7.85 1.61
C ILE A 224 -26.07 -7.07 2.55
N ASP A 225 -26.00 -5.77 2.34
CA ASP A 225 -25.59 -4.89 3.42
C ASP A 225 -26.78 -4.73 4.38
N ASN A 226 -26.81 -5.53 5.45
CA ASN A 226 -27.82 -5.36 6.50
C ASN A 226 -27.81 -3.93 7.08
N SER A 227 -26.70 -3.19 6.92
CA SER A 227 -26.61 -1.78 7.27
C SER A 227 -27.48 -0.89 6.38
N GLU A 228 -27.75 -1.26 5.12
CA GLU A 228 -28.73 -0.55 4.26
C GLU A 228 -30.16 -0.79 4.72
N ARG A 229 -30.50 -2.03 5.12
CA ARG A 229 -31.83 -2.31 5.70
C ARG A 229 -32.04 -1.57 7.01
N LEU A 230 -31.01 -1.49 7.86
CA LEU A 230 -31.07 -0.79 9.15
C LEU A 230 -31.10 0.74 8.98
N ALA A 231 -30.25 1.31 8.11
CA ALA A 231 -30.25 2.74 7.81
C ALA A 231 -31.53 3.20 7.09
N ALA A 232 -32.12 2.35 6.23
CA ALA A 232 -33.40 2.63 5.58
C ALA A 232 -34.61 2.50 6.51
N THR A 233 -34.51 1.75 7.62
CA THR A 233 -35.58 1.63 8.63
C THR A 233 -35.48 2.67 9.76
N ASP A 234 -34.30 3.24 10.00
CA ASP A 234 -34.06 4.18 11.10
C ASP A 234 -34.41 5.66 10.79
N GLY A 235 -34.87 5.98 9.57
CA GLY A 235 -35.27 7.33 9.18
C GLY A 235 -34.13 8.34 9.07
N VAL A 236 -32.87 7.89 9.08
CA VAL A 236 -31.68 8.74 9.05
C VAL A 236 -31.44 9.24 7.63
N ARG A 237 -31.27 10.56 7.45
CA ARG A 237 -30.78 11.11 6.17
C ARG A 237 -29.32 10.67 5.98
N ALA A 238 -29.09 9.68 5.11
CA ALA A 238 -27.76 9.12 4.89
C ALA A 238 -27.18 9.52 3.51
N LEU A 239 -25.90 9.88 3.50
CA LEU A 239 -25.10 10.10 2.29
C LEU A 239 -24.07 8.97 2.18
N TYR A 240 -24.13 8.23 1.08
CA TYR A 240 -23.28 7.07 0.82
C TYR A 240 -22.10 7.46 -0.06
N LEU A 241 -20.89 7.08 0.37
CA LEU A 241 -19.63 7.31 -0.34
C LEU A 241 -18.91 5.99 -0.61
N SER A 242 -17.90 6.05 -1.48
CA SER A 242 -17.10 4.90 -1.88
C SER A 242 -15.94 4.57 -0.95
N ASP A 243 -15.48 5.51 -0.12
CA ASP A 243 -14.24 5.34 0.65
C ASP A 243 -14.13 6.31 1.84
N PHE A 244 -13.20 6.02 2.76
CA PHE A 244 -12.99 6.80 3.99
C PHE A 244 -12.32 8.16 3.77
N GLU A 245 -11.53 8.33 2.71
CA GLU A 245 -10.86 9.61 2.43
C GLU A 245 -11.87 10.64 1.91
N THR A 246 -12.74 10.21 0.99
CA THR A 246 -13.89 11.00 0.52
C THR A 246 -14.85 11.30 1.67
N LYS A 247 -15.10 10.32 2.56
CA LYS A 247 -15.90 10.52 3.77
C LYS A 247 -15.30 11.56 4.71
N LYS A 248 -13.99 11.49 4.98
CA LYS A 248 -13.26 12.48 5.77
C LYS A 248 -13.43 13.88 5.18
N ARG A 249 -13.23 14.03 3.88
CA ARG A 249 -13.40 15.31 3.16
C ARG A 249 -14.82 15.85 3.27
N ALA A 250 -15.82 15.00 3.15
CA ALA A 250 -17.22 15.41 3.27
C ALA A 250 -17.55 15.90 4.69
N ILE A 251 -17.08 15.19 5.72
CA ILE A 251 -17.25 15.59 7.13
C ILE A 251 -16.52 16.90 7.41
N LEU A 252 -15.29 17.07 6.92
CA LEU A 252 -14.52 18.32 7.04
C LEU A 252 -15.20 19.54 6.42
N ARG A 253 -16.09 19.33 5.45
CA ARG A 253 -16.87 20.38 4.79
C ARG A 253 -18.20 20.66 5.50
N GLY A 254 -18.46 20.06 6.66
CA GLY A 254 -19.67 20.27 7.45
C GLY A 254 -20.93 19.66 6.84
N ILE A 255 -20.80 18.75 5.86
CA ILE A 255 -21.94 18.12 5.20
C ILE A 255 -22.76 17.26 6.18
N GLY A 256 -22.10 16.71 7.20
CA GLY A 256 -22.74 15.86 8.19
C GLY A 256 -21.75 15.25 9.16
N TYR A 257 -22.18 14.19 9.84
CA TYR A 257 -21.40 13.48 10.85
C TYR A 257 -21.07 12.05 10.40
N GLY A 258 -20.05 11.44 10.98
CA GLY A 258 -19.79 10.02 10.74
C GLY A 258 -18.59 9.45 11.48
N TRP A 259 -18.54 8.12 11.53
CA TRP A 259 -17.42 7.35 12.08
C TRP A 259 -16.24 7.33 11.11
N LEU A 260 -15.05 7.73 11.59
CA LEU A 260 -13.80 7.72 10.84
C LEU A 260 -12.72 6.96 11.63
N PRO A 261 -11.83 6.18 10.98
CA PRO A 261 -10.71 5.55 11.66
C PRO A 261 -9.78 6.62 12.24
N ILE A 262 -9.38 6.50 13.51
CA ILE A 262 -8.60 7.53 14.20
C ILE A 262 -7.27 7.80 13.49
N TYR A 263 -6.56 6.76 13.02
CA TYR A 263 -5.30 6.94 12.28
C TYR A 263 -5.42 7.83 11.04
N LEU A 264 -6.62 7.92 10.44
CA LEU A 264 -6.86 8.69 9.22
C LEU A 264 -7.11 10.18 9.49
N ILE A 265 -7.46 10.53 10.73
CA ILE A 265 -7.91 11.87 11.14
C ILE A 265 -7.09 12.47 12.27
N ALA A 266 -5.97 11.84 12.65
CA ALA A 266 -5.17 12.27 13.79
C ALA A 266 -4.70 13.73 13.67
N ASP A 267 -4.37 14.18 12.46
CA ASP A 267 -3.93 15.56 12.20
C ASP A 267 -5.10 16.54 12.28
N GLU A 268 -6.26 16.21 11.70
CA GLU A 268 -7.47 17.03 11.79
C GLU A 268 -7.99 17.19 13.22
N LEU A 269 -7.86 16.16 14.05
CA LEU A 269 -8.19 16.22 15.47
C LEU A 269 -7.21 17.13 16.22
N ARG A 270 -5.90 17.01 15.93
CA ARG A 270 -4.86 17.83 16.56
C ARG A 270 -5.00 19.31 16.22
N ASP A 271 -5.31 19.60 14.96
CA ASP A 271 -5.48 20.97 14.46
C ASP A 271 -6.89 21.52 14.75
N GLY A 272 -7.77 20.73 15.36
CA GLY A 272 -9.13 21.12 15.74
C GLY A 272 -10.09 21.30 14.57
N ARG A 273 -9.74 20.87 13.34
CA ARG A 273 -10.62 20.91 12.16
C ARG A 273 -11.78 19.93 12.28
N LEU A 274 -11.52 18.78 12.90
CA LEU A 274 -12.55 17.81 13.31
C LEU A 274 -12.71 17.83 14.82
N ARG A 275 -13.95 17.63 15.27
CA ARG A 275 -14.28 17.49 16.68
C ARG A 275 -15.04 16.18 16.93
N PRO A 276 -14.74 15.44 18.01
CA PRO A 276 -15.55 14.31 18.43
C PRO A 276 -16.95 14.80 18.80
N VAL A 277 -17.97 14.04 18.45
CA VAL A 277 -19.32 14.28 18.93
C VAL A 277 -19.44 13.66 20.32
N ASP A 278 -19.84 14.43 21.33
CA ASP A 278 -20.11 13.89 22.66
C ASP A 278 -21.50 13.24 22.69
N CYS A 279 -21.54 11.91 22.56
CA CYS A 279 -22.79 11.14 22.47
C CYS A 279 -23.04 10.33 23.74
N VAL A 280 -24.32 10.21 24.14
CA VAL A 280 -24.75 9.44 25.32
C VAL A 280 -24.29 7.98 25.25
N ASN A 281 -24.28 7.40 24.06
CA ASN A 281 -23.91 6.00 23.82
C ASN A 281 -22.41 5.81 23.52
N GLY A 282 -21.58 6.82 23.79
CA GLY A 282 -20.19 6.85 23.41
C GLY A 282 -19.96 7.27 21.95
N ASN A 283 -18.72 7.60 21.66
CA ASN A 283 -18.29 8.14 20.37
C ASN A 283 -17.03 7.45 19.83
N ARG A 284 -16.58 6.38 20.48
CA ARG A 284 -15.40 5.59 20.10
C ARG A 284 -15.79 4.12 19.99
N ASP A 285 -15.34 3.47 18.92
CA ASP A 285 -15.61 2.06 18.62
C ASP A 285 -14.29 1.36 18.27
N GLY A 286 -13.80 0.53 19.20
CA GLY A 286 -12.53 -0.21 19.07
C GLY A 286 -12.73 -1.59 18.45
N TYR A 287 -11.79 -2.01 17.62
CA TYR A 287 -11.82 -3.32 16.96
C TYR A 287 -10.40 -3.85 16.71
N ARG A 288 -10.28 -5.17 16.62
CA ARG A 288 -9.01 -5.82 16.25
C ARG A 288 -9.15 -6.41 14.85
N PRO A 289 -8.49 -5.84 13.83
CA PRO A 289 -8.53 -6.40 12.49
C PRO A 289 -7.99 -7.82 12.48
N LYS A 290 -8.54 -8.64 11.60
CA LYS A 290 -8.17 -10.03 11.38
C LYS A 290 -7.32 -10.10 10.12
N PHE A 291 -6.08 -10.57 10.24
CA PHE A 291 -5.27 -11.01 9.10
C PHE A 291 -5.58 -12.48 8.83
N VAL A 292 -6.02 -12.79 7.62
CA VAL A 292 -6.56 -14.11 7.28
C VAL A 292 -5.85 -14.70 6.06
N THR A 293 -5.40 -15.94 6.19
CA THR A 293 -4.88 -16.76 5.09
C THR A 293 -5.64 -18.09 5.02
N ARG A 294 -5.45 -18.84 3.93
CA ARG A 294 -6.08 -20.15 3.73
C ARG A 294 -5.26 -21.28 4.35
N LEU A 295 -5.92 -22.21 5.03
CA LEU A 295 -5.33 -23.45 5.57
C LEU A 295 -5.29 -24.59 4.56
N ASN A 296 -6.14 -24.55 3.53
CA ASN A 296 -6.29 -25.64 2.55
C ASN A 296 -5.24 -25.62 1.42
N ARG A 297 -4.18 -24.83 1.56
CA ARG A 297 -3.08 -24.73 0.60
C ARG A 297 -1.77 -24.39 1.30
N GLU A 298 -0.67 -24.82 0.72
CA GLU A 298 0.65 -24.39 1.15
C GLU A 298 0.98 -23.02 0.56
N PRO A 299 1.37 -22.03 1.38
CA PRO A 299 1.76 -20.71 0.88
C PRO A 299 3.12 -20.82 0.19
N GLY A 300 3.29 -20.17 -0.97
CA GLY A 300 4.59 -20.09 -1.62
C GLY A 300 5.44 -18.97 -1.02
N GLN A 301 6.59 -18.71 -1.64
CA GLN A 301 7.58 -17.77 -1.08
C GLN A 301 7.08 -16.33 -0.99
N ALA A 302 6.30 -15.89 -1.98
CA ALA A 302 5.79 -14.51 -2.01
C ALA A 302 4.71 -14.30 -0.95
N GLU A 303 3.83 -15.27 -0.74
CA GLU A 303 2.79 -15.21 0.29
C GLU A 303 3.41 -15.19 1.68
N GLN A 304 4.36 -16.10 1.97
CA GLN A 304 5.06 -16.14 3.24
C GLN A 304 5.83 -14.86 3.53
N LEU A 305 6.48 -14.29 2.50
CA LEU A 305 7.18 -13.02 2.62
C LEU A 305 6.20 -11.90 2.99
N LEU A 306 5.10 -11.75 2.25
CA LEU A 306 4.11 -10.71 2.53
C LEU A 306 3.47 -10.88 3.91
N GLU A 307 3.07 -12.09 4.28
CA GLU A 307 2.50 -12.38 5.59
C GLU A 307 3.46 -11.95 6.70
N ARG A 308 4.74 -12.35 6.63
CA ARG A 308 5.74 -11.97 7.63
C ARG A 308 5.93 -10.44 7.71
N GLU A 309 6.12 -9.78 6.57
CA GLU A 309 6.38 -8.34 6.55
C GLU A 309 5.13 -7.55 6.99
N MET A 310 3.93 -7.95 6.59
CA MET A 310 2.69 -7.31 7.03
C MET A 310 2.50 -7.45 8.53
N LEU A 311 2.60 -8.68 9.09
CA LEU A 311 2.45 -8.91 10.53
C LEU A 311 3.46 -8.08 11.34
N ALA A 312 4.73 -8.03 10.91
CA ALA A 312 5.75 -7.21 11.56
C ALA A 312 5.44 -5.71 11.46
N ASN A 313 5.04 -5.22 10.28
CA ASN A 313 4.75 -3.81 10.06
C ASN A 313 3.49 -3.34 10.80
N PHE A 314 2.48 -4.20 10.95
CA PHE A 314 1.30 -3.93 11.76
C PHE A 314 1.63 -3.94 13.25
N ALA A 315 2.42 -4.89 13.73
CA ALA A 315 2.86 -4.92 15.13
C ALA A 315 3.63 -3.64 15.52
N ALA A 316 4.38 -3.04 14.59
CA ALA A 316 5.08 -1.78 14.78
C ALA A 316 4.22 -0.52 14.50
N PHE A 317 2.96 -0.67 14.11
CA PHE A 317 2.10 0.45 13.75
C PHE A 317 1.44 1.05 15.00
N LEU A 318 1.90 2.24 15.40
CA LEU A 318 1.37 3.02 16.52
C LEU A 318 0.17 3.90 16.08
N GLY A 319 -0.83 3.29 15.45
CA GLY A 319 -1.88 3.97 14.70
C GLY A 319 -2.79 4.93 15.45
N ASP A 320 -2.91 4.75 16.76
CA ASP A 320 -3.89 5.47 17.60
C ASP A 320 -3.23 6.52 18.52
N ASP A 321 -1.92 6.74 18.42
CA ASP A 321 -1.21 7.70 19.28
C ASP A 321 -1.52 9.15 18.86
N VAL A 322 -2.62 9.70 19.38
CA VAL A 322 -2.96 11.14 19.32
C VAL A 322 -2.13 11.94 20.36
N ALA A 323 -0.87 11.55 20.58
CA ALA A 323 0.04 12.38 21.37
C ALA A 323 0.49 13.58 20.51
N PRO A 324 0.45 14.83 21.02
CA PRO A 324 0.97 15.97 20.29
C PRO A 324 2.48 15.78 20.05
N ARG A 325 2.91 15.79 18.79
CA ARG A 325 4.34 15.82 18.43
C ARG A 325 4.95 17.10 19.02
N ARG A 326 5.66 16.98 20.14
CA ARG A 326 6.54 18.06 20.63
C ARG A 326 7.65 18.23 19.60
N GLY A 327 7.56 19.28 18.78
CA GLY A 327 8.59 19.56 17.79
C GLY A 327 8.21 20.59 16.74
N ALA A 328 7.90 21.83 17.15
CA ALA A 328 8.13 23.01 16.33
C ALA A 328 8.71 24.10 17.24
N ALA A 329 9.92 24.53 16.89
CA ALA A 329 10.78 25.39 17.67
C ALA A 329 10.10 26.71 18.07
N SER A 330 10.21 27.07 19.34
CA SER A 330 10.09 28.45 19.81
C SER A 330 11.24 29.26 19.23
N VAL A 331 11.00 29.91 18.10
CA VAL A 331 11.84 31.01 17.61
C VAL A 331 11.22 32.31 18.11
N GLY A 332 11.99 33.07 18.90
CA GLY A 332 11.78 34.49 19.09
C GLY A 332 11.26 34.94 20.47
N ALA A 333 12.04 34.73 21.53
CA ALA A 333 12.02 35.64 22.67
C ALA A 333 13.29 36.51 22.61
N ALA A 334 13.18 37.64 21.90
CA ALA A 334 14.19 38.68 21.92
C ALA A 334 14.08 39.49 23.21
N SER A 335 15.14 39.40 24.01
CA SER A 335 15.78 40.51 24.74
C SER A 335 14.90 41.63 25.30
N LEU A 336 14.72 41.63 26.62
CA LEU A 336 14.73 42.85 27.44
C LEU A 336 15.42 42.53 28.78
N ALA A 337 16.63 43.06 28.94
CA ALA A 337 17.39 43.04 30.18
C ALA A 337 17.39 44.44 30.80
N SER A 338 16.96 44.53 32.07
CA SER A 338 17.23 45.59 33.07
C SER A 338 16.29 45.33 34.25
N GLU A 339 16.59 45.23 35.54
CA GLU A 339 17.75 45.32 36.44
C GLU A 339 17.27 44.64 37.76
N PRO A 340 18.14 44.21 38.70
CA PRO A 340 17.71 43.61 39.96
C PRO A 340 17.60 44.67 41.08
N PRO A 341 16.65 44.57 42.03
CA PRO A 341 16.68 45.44 43.20
C PRO A 341 17.65 44.90 44.25
N ALA A 342 18.53 45.80 44.69
CA ALA A 342 19.50 45.61 45.75
C ALA A 342 18.85 45.45 47.14
N ARG A 343 19.47 44.58 47.94
CA ARG A 343 19.27 44.47 49.39
C ARG A 343 19.75 45.75 50.09
N ARG A 344 18.97 46.26 51.05
CA ARG A 344 19.51 46.96 52.22
C ARG A 344 18.79 46.52 53.50
N ARG A 345 19.61 46.32 54.53
CA ARG A 345 19.28 45.95 55.91
C ARG A 345 19.33 47.19 56.81
N ASP A 346 18.72 47.02 57.98
CA ASP A 346 18.83 47.76 59.24
C ASP A 346 18.08 49.10 59.34
N GLY A 347 17.31 49.40 60.39
CA GLY A 347 17.03 48.66 61.61
C GLY A 347 16.11 49.45 62.56
N SER A 348 15.93 48.90 63.76
CA SER A 348 15.39 49.48 65.01
C SER A 348 13.99 49.00 65.48
N SER A 349 13.90 48.78 66.80
CA SER A 349 13.07 47.85 67.58
C SER A 349 12.11 48.64 68.54
N PRO A 350 11.56 48.11 69.66
CA PRO A 350 10.32 47.32 69.81
C PRO A 350 9.29 47.89 70.84
N ALA A 351 8.06 47.35 70.90
CA ALA A 351 7.19 47.27 72.10
C ALA A 351 5.99 46.33 71.80
N ARG A 352 5.82 45.15 72.43
CA ARG A 352 5.35 44.74 73.77
C ARG A 352 3.82 44.53 73.90
N ALA A 353 3.47 43.37 74.47
CA ALA A 353 2.22 42.94 75.16
C ALA A 353 0.99 42.58 74.30
N ALA A 354 0.09 41.65 74.66
CA ALA A 354 0.01 40.52 75.60
C ALA A 354 -1.37 39.84 75.39
N GLN A 355 -1.53 38.62 75.94
CA GLN A 355 -2.78 37.89 76.29
C GLN A 355 -3.59 37.21 75.16
N ARG A 356 -3.72 35.86 75.13
CA ARG A 356 -4.58 34.95 75.97
C ARG A 356 -6.06 35.22 75.71
N GLN A 357 -7.01 34.31 75.49
CA GLN A 357 -7.29 32.85 75.53
C GLN A 357 -8.55 32.73 74.63
N GLY A 358 -8.97 31.65 73.97
CA GLY A 358 -9.02 30.23 74.29
C GLY A 358 -10.34 29.67 73.73
N SER A 359 -10.34 28.39 73.31
CA SER A 359 -11.45 27.41 73.32
C SER A 359 -12.78 27.81 72.63
N THR A 360 -13.40 27.03 71.76
CA THR A 360 -13.89 25.65 71.98
C THR A 360 -14.49 25.15 70.65
N ALA A 361 -14.26 23.88 70.30
CA ALA A 361 -15.00 23.09 69.30
C ALA A 361 -15.95 22.12 70.07
N PRO A 362 -16.65 21.13 69.47
CA PRO A 362 -17.37 20.99 68.18
C PRO A 362 -18.80 20.40 68.40
N GLN A 363 -19.36 19.77 67.35
CA GLN A 363 -20.56 18.88 67.22
C GLN A 363 -21.68 19.56 66.41
N VAL A 364 -22.24 18.98 65.34
CA VAL A 364 -22.53 17.57 65.01
C VAL A 364 -22.15 17.24 63.55
#